data_AF-A0A0C2XKR0-F1
#
_entry.id   AF-A0A0C2XKR0-F1
#
_cell.length_a   1.000
_cell.length_b   1.000
_cell.length_c   1.000
_cell.angle_alpha   90.00
_cell.angle_beta   90.00
_cell.angle_gamma   90.00
#
_symmetry.space_group_name_H-M   'P 1'
#
loop_
_entity.id
_entity.type
_entity.pdbx_description
1 polymer ?
#
loop_
_entity_poly.entity_id
_entity_poly.type
_entity_poly.pdbx_seq_one_letter_code
_entity_poly.pdbx_strand_id
1 'polypeptide(L)'
;MAPPSWATEEQLTFLHGYISIFADHTAKETQSKFWPRLNEDWFSRWPELDVLIKDGRLPPQARGVDPDGPEDADAINPRYQLTPEECELYGAAIEKRKQRLQNWIHNNTRKMAGTSKISNTRVNTSALGLLNPRKRQRVHQEQEVYHSLYKDKLEKLVKEAMAEQLPEIPHGTNGSDEDKSDNDSGGDDSTKDKRTEPRSIQKLRALRMKIRREVRAEAWANETEEVRCQVKKAIMREREEIGEINGEEGKVGLERSPASREL
;
A
#
# COMPACT_ATOMS: atom_id res chain seq x y z
N MET A 1 -11.78 11.54 -7.85
CA MET A 1 -10.34 11.40 -7.56
C MET A 1 -9.60 11.74 -8.83
N ALA A 2 -8.45 12.42 -8.75
CA ALA A 2 -7.61 12.61 -9.93
C ALA A 2 -7.30 11.22 -10.55
N PRO A 3 -7.41 11.08 -11.88
CA PRO A 3 -7.07 9.84 -12.54
C PRO A 3 -5.62 9.46 -12.21
N PRO A 4 -5.30 8.16 -12.03
CA PRO A 4 -3.93 7.74 -11.79
C PRO A 4 -3.04 8.26 -12.92
N SER A 5 -1.96 8.96 -12.59
CA SER A 5 -1.05 9.58 -13.58
C SER A 5 -0.36 8.57 -14.51
N TRP A 6 -0.49 7.26 -14.24
CA TRP A 6 0.13 6.21 -15.04
C TRP A 6 -0.76 5.67 -16.16
N ALA A 7 -2.07 6.01 -16.18
CA ALA A 7 -3.05 5.47 -17.11
C ALA A 7 -3.84 6.59 -17.80
N THR A 8 -4.15 6.39 -19.08
CA THR A 8 -5.06 7.27 -19.83
C THR A 8 -6.52 7.00 -19.46
N GLU A 9 -7.43 7.92 -19.78
CA GLU A 9 -8.87 7.73 -19.55
C GLU A 9 -9.44 6.50 -20.27
N GLU A 10 -8.98 6.25 -21.50
CA GLU A 10 -9.33 5.07 -22.28
C GLU A 10 -8.90 3.77 -21.57
N GLN A 11 -7.67 3.72 -21.07
CA GLN A 11 -7.14 2.59 -20.31
C GLN A 11 -7.93 2.35 -19.02
N LEU A 12 -8.32 3.41 -18.31
CA LEU A 12 -9.13 3.29 -17.10
C LEU A 12 -10.53 2.76 -17.43
N THR A 13 -11.14 3.26 -18.50
CA THR A 13 -12.46 2.81 -18.98
C THR A 13 -12.43 1.32 -19.31
N PHE A 14 -11.38 0.87 -20.01
CA PHE A 14 -11.13 -0.55 -20.26
C PHE A 14 -11.04 -1.35 -18.96
N LEU A 15 -10.22 -0.92 -17.99
CA LEU A 15 -10.07 -1.64 -16.72
C LEU A 15 -11.35 -1.68 -15.90
N HIS A 16 -12.16 -0.63 -15.94
CA HIS A 16 -13.48 -0.62 -15.30
C HIS A 16 -14.39 -1.73 -15.82
N GLY A 17 -14.34 -2.02 -17.13
CA GLY A 17 -15.08 -3.14 -17.73
C GLY A 17 -14.68 -4.52 -17.19
N TYR A 18 -13.44 -4.68 -16.73
CA TYR A 18 -12.95 -5.96 -16.16
C TYR A 18 -13.27 -6.14 -14.68
N ILE A 19 -13.76 -5.11 -13.97
CA ILE A 19 -14.06 -5.22 -12.53
C ILE A 19 -15.18 -6.25 -12.28
N SER A 20 -16.24 -6.24 -13.08
CA SER A 20 -17.34 -7.21 -12.97
C SER A 20 -16.85 -8.64 -13.23
N ILE A 21 -16.07 -8.82 -14.30
CA ILE A 21 -15.47 -10.10 -14.66
C ILE A 21 -14.57 -10.62 -13.53
N PHE A 22 -13.77 -9.73 -12.91
CA PHE A 22 -12.94 -10.08 -11.76
C PHE A 22 -13.76 -10.51 -10.54
N ALA A 23 -14.88 -9.84 -10.27
CA ALA A 23 -15.79 -10.21 -9.19
C ALA A 23 -16.37 -11.61 -9.41
N ASP A 24 -16.78 -11.94 -10.64
CA ASP A 24 -17.29 -13.27 -11.00
C ASP A 24 -16.24 -14.36 -10.83
N HIS A 25 -15.01 -14.11 -11.29
CA HIS A 25 -13.89 -15.02 -11.08
C HIS A 25 -13.51 -15.17 -9.61
N THR A 26 -13.69 -14.11 -8.81
CA THR A 26 -13.44 -14.14 -7.37
C THR A 26 -14.48 -14.99 -6.64
N ALA A 27 -15.76 -14.85 -6.99
CA ALA A 27 -16.83 -15.67 -6.43
C ALA A 27 -16.68 -17.16 -6.77
N LYS A 28 -16.09 -17.47 -7.93
CA LYS A 28 -15.85 -18.84 -8.41
C LYS A 28 -14.46 -19.38 -8.05
N GLU A 29 -13.63 -18.63 -7.33
CA GLU A 29 -12.24 -19.00 -6.99
C GLU A 29 -11.36 -19.36 -8.22
N THR A 30 -11.59 -18.67 -9.34
CA THR A 30 -10.89 -18.90 -10.63
C THR A 30 -10.06 -17.70 -11.07
N GLN A 31 -9.51 -16.92 -10.13
CA GLN A 31 -8.72 -15.73 -10.44
C GLN A 31 -7.45 -16.04 -11.25
N SER A 32 -6.93 -17.26 -11.17
CA SER A 32 -5.80 -17.72 -11.99
C SER A 32 -6.06 -17.66 -13.49
N LYS A 33 -7.32 -17.79 -13.92
CA LYS A 33 -7.73 -17.68 -15.33
C LYS A 33 -7.99 -16.24 -15.77
N PHE A 34 -8.29 -15.36 -14.82
CA PHE A 34 -8.58 -13.95 -15.08
C PHE A 34 -7.34 -13.17 -15.51
N TRP A 35 -6.24 -13.30 -14.76
CA TRP A 35 -5.04 -12.48 -14.99
C TRP A 35 -4.39 -12.69 -16.36
N PRO A 36 -4.21 -13.92 -16.88
CA PRO A 36 -3.66 -14.12 -18.21
C PRO A 36 -4.49 -13.42 -19.29
N ARG A 37 -5.83 -13.56 -19.23
CA ARG A 37 -6.75 -12.92 -20.18
C ARG A 37 -6.68 -11.40 -20.13
N LEU A 38 -6.73 -10.81 -18.93
CA LEU A 38 -6.60 -9.35 -18.77
C LEU A 38 -5.26 -8.85 -19.36
N ASN A 39 -4.16 -9.56 -19.08
CA ASN A 39 -2.85 -9.17 -19.57
C ASN A 39 -2.76 -9.26 -21.09
N GLU A 40 -3.26 -10.35 -21.68
CA GLU A 40 -3.32 -10.54 -23.13
C GLU A 40 -4.12 -9.40 -23.80
N ASP A 41 -5.33 -9.13 -23.32
CA ASP A 41 -6.19 -8.07 -23.86
C ASP A 41 -5.55 -6.67 -23.68
N TRP A 42 -4.88 -6.44 -22.54
CA TRP A 42 -4.19 -5.18 -22.26
C TRP A 42 -3.00 -4.95 -23.19
N PHE A 43 -2.07 -5.92 -23.27
CA PHE A 43 -0.84 -5.76 -24.05
C PHE A 43 -1.06 -5.86 -25.56
N SER A 44 -2.20 -6.42 -26.00
CA SER A 44 -2.64 -6.36 -27.39
C SER A 44 -3.01 -4.93 -27.82
N ARG A 45 -3.66 -4.16 -26.94
CA ARG A 45 -4.08 -2.78 -27.21
C ARG A 45 -3.00 -1.74 -26.94
N TRP A 46 -2.24 -1.94 -25.87
CA TRP A 46 -1.16 -1.04 -25.45
C TRP A 46 0.12 -1.86 -25.25
N PRO A 47 0.84 -2.16 -26.35
CA PRO A 47 2.13 -2.83 -26.26
C PRO A 47 3.06 -2.02 -25.35
N GLU A 48 3.64 -2.65 -24.32
CA GLU A 48 4.54 -1.95 -23.39
C GLU A 48 5.79 -1.44 -24.12
N LEU A 49 6.13 -2.05 -25.26
CA LEU A 49 7.23 -1.61 -26.11
C LEU A 49 7.03 -0.19 -26.65
N ASP A 50 5.83 0.13 -27.12
CA ASP A 50 5.53 1.48 -27.64
C ASP A 50 5.68 2.53 -26.52
N VAL A 51 5.36 2.18 -25.27
CA VAL A 51 5.55 3.05 -24.10
C VAL A 51 7.04 3.26 -23.83
N LEU A 52 7.85 2.21 -23.87
CA LEU A 52 9.29 2.30 -23.63
C LEU A 52 10.02 3.10 -24.72
N ILE A 53 9.62 2.95 -25.98
CA ILE A 53 10.14 3.74 -27.10
C ILE A 53 9.77 5.21 -26.91
N LYS A 54 8.51 5.50 -26.57
CA LYS A 54 8.05 6.88 -26.33
C LYS A 54 8.78 7.54 -25.15
N ASP A 55 9.08 6.78 -24.11
CA ASP A 55 9.82 7.24 -22.94
C ASP A 55 11.34 7.38 -23.21
N GLY A 56 11.81 7.06 -24.42
CA GLY A 56 13.22 7.11 -24.80
C GLY A 56 14.08 6.05 -24.11
N ARG A 57 13.46 4.99 -23.56
CA ARG A 57 14.16 3.89 -22.89
C ARG A 57 14.62 2.79 -23.82
N LEU A 58 14.00 2.71 -25.00
CA LEU A 58 14.38 1.80 -26.07
C LEU A 58 14.54 2.59 -27.37
N PRO A 59 15.47 2.19 -28.24
CA PRO A 59 15.67 2.85 -29.53
C PRO A 59 14.43 2.68 -30.43
N PRO A 60 14.08 3.67 -31.27
CA PRO A 60 12.96 3.56 -32.21
C PRO A 60 13.05 2.35 -33.16
N GLN A 61 14.28 1.93 -33.48
CA GLN A 61 14.58 0.76 -34.32
C GLN A 61 14.10 -0.56 -33.70
N ALA A 62 13.87 -0.59 -32.38
CA ALA A 62 13.32 -1.76 -31.70
C ALA A 62 11.94 -2.15 -32.24
N ARG A 63 11.22 -1.25 -32.93
CA ARG A 63 9.89 -1.53 -33.51
C ARG A 63 9.93 -2.49 -34.72
N GLY A 64 11.11 -2.85 -35.22
CA GLY A 64 11.28 -3.89 -36.26
C GLY A 64 10.70 -3.54 -37.62
N VAL A 65 10.50 -2.26 -37.93
CA VAL A 65 10.01 -1.82 -39.24
C VAL A 65 11.19 -1.26 -40.02
N ASP A 66 11.92 -2.13 -40.74
CA ASP A 66 12.72 -1.69 -41.88
C ASP A 66 11.77 -1.51 -43.08
N PRO A 67 11.49 -0.27 -43.52
CA PRO A 67 10.55 -0.02 -44.62
C PRO A 67 11.07 -0.51 -45.97
N ASP A 68 12.37 -0.80 -46.10
CA ASP A 68 13.03 -1.24 -47.34
C ASP A 68 13.52 -2.70 -47.28
N GLY A 69 13.05 -3.49 -46.30
CA GLY A 69 13.42 -4.90 -46.19
C GLY A 69 12.87 -5.73 -47.36
N PRO A 70 13.68 -6.56 -48.04
CA PRO A 70 13.21 -7.38 -49.14
C PRO A 70 12.06 -8.29 -48.69
N GLU A 71 10.96 -8.32 -49.44
CA GLU A 71 9.72 -9.09 -49.16
C GLU A 71 9.96 -10.60 -49.02
N ASP A 72 11.12 -11.10 -49.46
CA ASP A 72 11.48 -12.51 -49.49
C ASP A 72 12.36 -12.90 -48.30
N ALA A 73 11.77 -13.00 -47.10
CA ALA A 73 12.39 -13.67 -45.96
C ALA A 73 11.37 -14.53 -45.22
N ASP A 74 11.16 -15.73 -45.76
CA ASP A 74 10.43 -16.78 -45.07
C ASP A 74 10.98 -17.01 -43.64
N ALA A 75 10.07 -16.85 -42.68
CA ALA A 75 9.95 -17.70 -41.50
C ALA A 75 10.91 -17.54 -40.30
N ILE A 76 11.40 -16.34 -39.98
CA ILE A 76 11.72 -16.00 -38.59
C ILE A 76 11.15 -14.62 -38.30
N ASN A 77 9.94 -14.58 -37.75
CA ASN A 77 9.21 -13.38 -37.33
C ASN A 77 10.19 -12.40 -36.63
N PRO A 78 10.76 -11.39 -37.33
CA PRO A 78 11.86 -10.57 -36.81
C PRO A 78 11.26 -9.46 -35.98
N ARG A 79 10.24 -9.79 -35.18
CA ARG A 79 9.34 -8.79 -34.65
C ARG A 79 10.06 -7.85 -33.70
N TYR A 80 11.16 -8.29 -33.09
CA TYR A 80 12.01 -7.46 -32.25
C TYR A 80 13.46 -7.99 -32.25
N GLN A 81 14.41 -7.28 -32.87
CA GLN A 81 15.84 -7.51 -32.64
C GLN A 81 16.25 -6.76 -31.36
N LEU A 82 15.69 -7.15 -30.23
CA LEU A 82 16.08 -6.59 -28.93
C LEU A 82 17.40 -7.21 -28.51
N THR A 83 18.35 -6.37 -28.09
CA THR A 83 19.56 -6.86 -27.41
C THR A 83 19.18 -7.60 -26.12
N PRO A 84 20.05 -8.45 -25.56
CA PRO A 84 19.77 -9.14 -24.29
C PRO A 84 19.39 -8.18 -23.16
N GLU A 85 20.06 -7.03 -23.08
CA GLU A 85 19.79 -6.00 -22.07
C GLU A 85 18.42 -5.35 -22.26
N GLU A 86 18.04 -5.07 -23.51
CA GLU A 86 16.72 -4.53 -23.85
C GLU A 86 15.60 -5.56 -23.60
N CYS A 87 15.86 -6.84 -23.85
CA CYS A 87 14.94 -7.93 -23.49
C CYS A 87 14.67 -7.97 -21.98
N GLU A 88 15.71 -7.83 -21.15
CA GLU A 88 15.57 -7.78 -19.69
C GLU A 88 14.79 -6.54 -19.25
N LEU A 89 15.08 -5.38 -19.84
CA LEU A 89 14.38 -4.13 -19.56
C LEU A 89 12.90 -4.22 -19.93
N TYR A 90 12.59 -4.78 -21.10
CA TYR A 90 11.24 -5.02 -21.57
C TYR A 90 10.47 -5.99 -20.65
N GLY A 91 11.11 -7.11 -20.28
CA GLY A 91 10.54 -8.07 -19.34
C GLY A 91 10.23 -7.45 -17.97
N ALA A 92 11.15 -6.64 -17.44
CA ALA A 92 10.94 -5.92 -16.18
C ALA A 92 9.80 -4.90 -16.26
N ALA A 93 9.66 -4.21 -17.39
CA ALA A 93 8.56 -3.26 -17.63
C ALA A 93 7.20 -3.97 -17.64
N ILE A 94 7.10 -5.11 -18.35
CA ILE A 94 5.89 -5.95 -18.37
C ILE A 94 5.50 -6.38 -16.95
N GLU A 95 6.43 -6.91 -16.17
CA GLU A 95 6.14 -7.37 -14.80
C GLU A 95 5.66 -6.22 -13.90
N LYS A 96 6.29 -5.05 -14.03
CA LYS A 96 5.88 -3.84 -13.30
C LYS A 96 4.49 -3.38 -13.72
N ARG A 97 4.13 -3.49 -15.00
CA ARG A 97 2.78 -3.19 -15.52
C ARG A 97 1.76 -4.18 -14.97
N LYS A 98 2.02 -5.50 -15.05
CA LYS A 98 1.15 -6.54 -14.46
C LYS A 98 0.87 -6.27 -12.99
N GLN A 99 1.90 -5.95 -12.21
CA GLN A 99 1.74 -5.62 -10.79
C GLN A 99 0.86 -4.37 -10.58
N ARG A 100 1.02 -3.33 -11.41
CA ARG A 100 0.17 -2.13 -11.36
C ARG A 100 -1.30 -2.47 -11.66
N LEU A 101 -1.56 -3.28 -12.68
CA LEU A 101 -2.90 -3.74 -13.04
C LEU A 101 -3.55 -4.51 -11.89
N GLN A 102 -2.81 -5.46 -11.30
CA GLN A 102 -3.28 -6.21 -10.13
C GLN A 102 -3.61 -5.31 -8.95
N ASN A 103 -2.68 -4.40 -8.59
CA ASN A 103 -2.88 -3.47 -7.50
C ASN A 103 -4.08 -2.55 -7.75
N TRP A 104 -4.25 -2.08 -8.99
CA TRP A 104 -5.37 -1.22 -9.36
C TRP A 104 -6.71 -1.95 -9.23
N ILE A 105 -6.82 -3.18 -9.75
CA ILE A 105 -8.06 -3.97 -9.64
C ILE A 105 -8.36 -4.28 -8.18
N HIS A 106 -7.40 -4.80 -7.40
CA HIS A 106 -7.62 -5.08 -5.98
C HIS A 106 -8.06 -3.84 -5.20
N ASN A 107 -7.42 -2.69 -5.44
CA ASN A 107 -7.78 -1.44 -4.78
C ASN A 107 -9.18 -0.95 -5.19
N ASN A 108 -9.54 -1.04 -6.47
CA ASN A 108 -10.86 -0.62 -6.93
C ASN A 108 -11.97 -1.57 -6.47
N THR A 109 -11.75 -2.88 -6.50
CA THR A 109 -12.71 -3.86 -5.96
C THR A 109 -12.92 -3.65 -4.46
N ARG A 110 -11.85 -3.41 -3.69
CA ARG A 110 -11.96 -3.04 -2.27
C ARG A 110 -12.68 -1.73 -2.07
N LYS A 111 -12.43 -0.73 -2.93
CA LYS A 111 -13.15 0.54 -2.88
C LYS A 111 -14.62 0.36 -3.20
N MET A 112 -15.00 -0.44 -4.18
CA MET A 112 -16.41 -0.68 -4.50
C MET A 112 -17.13 -1.47 -3.40
N ALA A 113 -16.51 -2.52 -2.88
CA ALA A 113 -17.01 -3.23 -1.70
C ALA A 113 -17.04 -2.34 -0.45
N GLY A 114 -16.09 -1.41 -0.36
CA GLY A 114 -15.93 -0.44 0.69
C GLY A 114 -16.93 0.70 0.58
N THR A 115 -17.23 1.26 -0.59
CA THR A 115 -18.19 2.36 -0.77
C THR A 115 -19.60 1.93 -0.42
N SER A 116 -19.95 0.67 -0.67
CA SER A 116 -21.19 0.07 -0.16
C SER A 116 -21.22 -0.03 1.38
N LYS A 117 -20.07 0.07 2.05
CA LYS A 117 -19.92 0.05 3.52
C LYS A 117 -19.49 1.39 4.13
N ILE A 118 -18.97 2.34 3.33
CA ILE A 118 -18.35 3.59 3.76
C ILE A 118 -19.36 4.72 3.85
N SER A 119 -20.57 4.56 3.29
CA SER A 119 -21.71 5.41 3.68
C SER A 119 -22.00 5.33 5.19
N ASN A 120 -21.51 4.31 5.91
CA ASN A 120 -21.66 4.19 7.37
C ASN A 120 -20.43 4.61 8.20
N THR A 121 -19.24 4.86 7.62
CA THR A 121 -18.03 5.08 8.44
C THR A 121 -17.60 6.54 8.61
N ARG A 122 -18.18 7.49 7.86
CA ARG A 122 -18.00 8.93 8.17
C ARG A 122 -19.00 9.49 9.18
N VAL A 123 -19.90 8.64 9.67
CA VAL A 123 -20.85 8.93 10.75
C VAL A 123 -20.47 8.17 12.03
N ASN A 124 -19.26 7.60 12.13
CA ASN A 124 -18.75 6.97 13.35
C ASN A 124 -18.17 7.96 14.38
N THR A 125 -18.69 9.20 14.38
CA THR A 125 -18.76 10.05 15.58
C THR A 125 -20.18 10.16 16.14
N SER A 126 -21.18 9.50 15.54
CA SER A 126 -22.53 9.39 16.10
C SER A 126 -22.90 7.91 16.27
N ALA A 127 -23.29 7.53 17.48
CA ALA A 127 -24.15 6.42 17.94
C ALA A 127 -24.15 5.03 17.24
N LEU A 128 -23.96 4.91 15.93
CA LEU A 128 -24.00 3.66 15.15
C LEU A 128 -22.67 2.89 15.12
N GLY A 129 -21.55 3.49 15.53
CA GLY A 129 -20.31 2.76 15.80
C GLY A 129 -20.45 1.74 16.96
N LEU A 130 -21.46 1.92 17.81
CA LEU A 130 -21.84 1.01 18.90
C LEU A 130 -22.59 -0.24 18.39
N LEU A 131 -23.08 -0.24 17.15
CA LEU A 131 -23.92 -1.32 16.60
C LEU A 131 -23.16 -2.31 15.69
N ASN A 132 -21.83 -2.23 15.64
CA ASN A 132 -21.02 -3.33 15.10
C ASN A 132 -20.50 -4.17 16.27
N PRO A 133 -21.28 -5.15 16.77
CA PRO A 133 -20.68 -6.21 17.56
C PRO A 133 -19.67 -6.91 16.64
N ARG A 134 -18.50 -7.28 17.16
CA ARG A 134 -17.51 -8.23 16.56
C ARG A 134 -16.13 -7.67 16.22
N LYS A 135 -15.53 -6.90 17.11
CA LYS A 135 -14.18 -7.27 17.55
C LYS A 135 -14.15 -7.15 19.06
N ARG A 136 -13.85 -8.24 19.76
CA ARG A 136 -13.53 -8.19 21.19
C ARG A 136 -12.46 -7.11 21.38
N GLN A 137 -12.85 -5.96 21.91
CA GLN A 137 -11.91 -4.89 22.17
C GLN A 137 -11.10 -5.33 23.38
N ARG A 138 -9.79 -5.48 23.20
CA ARG A 138 -8.89 -5.69 24.34
C ARG A 138 -8.78 -4.37 25.10
N VAL A 139 -8.77 -4.44 26.42
CA VAL A 139 -8.37 -3.29 27.26
C VAL A 139 -6.94 -2.92 26.88
N HIS A 140 -6.67 -1.62 26.72
CA HIS A 140 -5.32 -1.17 26.40
C HIS A 140 -4.34 -1.45 27.55
N GLN A 141 -3.07 -1.67 27.21
CA GLN A 141 -2.02 -1.80 28.21
C GLN A 141 -1.67 -0.43 28.82
N GLU A 142 -1.12 -0.39 30.03
CA GLU A 142 -0.70 0.85 30.71
C GLU A 142 0.17 1.75 29.82
N GLN A 143 1.12 1.17 29.09
CA GLN A 143 2.01 1.93 28.21
C GLN A 143 1.28 2.50 26.98
N GLU A 144 0.21 1.85 26.51
CA GLU A 144 -0.60 2.33 25.38
C GLU A 144 -1.45 3.53 25.79
N VAL A 145 -2.06 3.47 26.97
CA VAL A 145 -2.84 4.58 27.56
C VAL A 145 -1.92 5.74 27.96
N TYR A 146 -0.75 5.45 28.51
CA TYR A 146 0.26 6.48 28.78
C TYR A 146 0.68 7.20 27.48
N HIS A 147 0.90 6.46 26.39
CA HIS A 147 1.26 7.06 25.11
C HIS A 147 0.16 7.93 24.50
N SER A 148 -1.12 7.60 24.71
CA SER A 148 -2.22 8.45 24.21
C SER A 148 -2.35 9.75 25.00
N LEU A 149 -2.16 9.71 26.32
CA LEU A 149 -2.25 10.89 27.19
C LEU A 149 -1.03 11.82 27.07
N TYR A 150 0.18 11.27 26.88
CA TYR A 150 1.44 12.00 26.92
C TYR A 150 2.23 11.92 25.60
N LYS A 151 1.50 11.92 24.48
CA LYS A 151 2.07 11.75 23.13
C LYS A 151 3.23 12.71 22.85
N ASP A 152 3.04 14.01 23.11
CA ASP A 152 4.05 15.03 22.78
C ASP A 152 5.33 14.88 23.61
N LYS A 153 5.21 14.48 24.88
CA LYS A 153 6.35 14.18 25.76
C LYS A 153 7.16 13.01 25.20
N LEU A 154 6.48 11.93 24.82
CA LEU A 154 7.13 10.75 24.25
C LEU A 154 7.74 11.03 22.87
N GLU A 155 7.09 11.83 22.02
CA GLU A 155 7.65 12.17 20.71
C GLU A 155 8.96 12.96 20.83
N LYS A 156 9.08 13.85 21.82
CA LYS A 156 10.34 14.54 22.13
C LYS A 156 11.43 13.57 22.57
N LEU A 157 11.15 12.72 23.56
CA LEU A 157 12.11 11.73 24.06
C LEU A 157 12.54 10.74 22.96
N VAL A 158 11.60 10.31 22.12
CA VAL A 158 11.90 9.43 20.99
C VAL A 158 12.78 10.13 19.97
N LYS A 159 12.55 11.42 19.70
CA LYS A 159 13.38 12.21 18.77
C LYS A 159 14.80 12.36 19.31
N GLU A 160 14.96 12.64 20.59
CA GLU A 160 16.26 12.73 21.27
C GLU A 160 16.99 11.38 21.24
N ALA A 161 16.35 10.29 21.66
CA ALA A 161 16.95 8.96 21.62
C ALA A 161 17.28 8.47 20.20
N MET A 162 16.48 8.87 19.20
CA MET A 162 16.80 8.59 17.80
C MET A 162 18.02 9.38 17.34
N ALA A 163 18.20 10.64 17.76
CA ALA A 163 19.36 11.44 17.42
C ALA A 163 20.64 10.89 18.07
N GLU A 164 20.54 10.30 19.27
CA GLU A 164 21.68 9.70 19.97
C GLU A 164 22.10 8.33 19.39
N GLN A 165 21.12 7.44 19.10
CA GLN A 165 21.41 6.06 18.67
C GLN A 165 21.61 5.90 17.16
N LEU A 166 21.05 6.79 16.34
CA LEU A 166 21.37 6.76 14.92
C LEU A 166 22.73 7.44 14.76
N PRO A 167 23.75 6.73 14.25
CA PRO A 167 24.98 7.41 13.85
C PRO A 167 24.57 8.55 12.92
N GLU A 168 25.17 9.73 13.12
CA GLU A 168 25.06 10.81 12.14
C GLU A 168 25.42 10.19 10.80
N ILE A 169 24.41 9.82 10.02
CA ILE A 169 24.62 9.47 8.62
C ILE A 169 25.20 10.77 8.12
N PRO A 170 26.50 10.80 7.75
CA PRO A 170 27.16 12.04 7.37
C PRO A 170 26.19 12.65 6.38
N HIS A 171 25.64 13.82 6.73
CA HIS A 171 24.71 14.53 5.89
C HIS A 171 25.48 14.71 4.61
N GLY A 172 25.27 13.76 3.68
CA GLY A 172 25.92 13.73 2.39
C GLY A 172 25.58 15.08 1.87
N THR A 173 26.62 15.92 1.80
CA THR A 173 26.57 17.34 1.57
C THR A 173 25.42 17.56 0.63
N ASN A 174 24.33 18.15 1.13
CA ASN A 174 23.25 18.63 0.29
C ASN A 174 23.98 19.46 -0.75
N GLY A 175 24.13 18.91 -1.96
CA GLY A 175 24.62 19.63 -3.10
C GLY A 175 23.72 20.83 -3.17
N SER A 176 24.30 21.98 -2.85
CA SER A 176 23.61 23.24 -2.82
C SER A 176 22.85 23.38 -4.13
N ASP A 177 21.54 23.48 -4.01
CA ASP A 177 20.65 24.08 -5.00
C ASP A 177 21.10 25.53 -5.21
N GLU A 178 22.14 25.72 -6.01
CA GLU A 178 22.40 26.94 -6.77
C GLU A 178 22.91 26.52 -8.15
N ASP A 179 22.03 25.95 -8.98
CA ASP A 179 22.07 26.32 -10.40
C ASP A 179 20.70 26.15 -11.05
N LYS A 180 20.06 27.29 -11.29
CA LYS A 180 18.98 27.45 -12.26
C LYS A 180 19.61 27.33 -13.66
N SER A 181 19.74 26.11 -14.16
CA SER A 181 20.04 25.86 -15.56
C SER A 181 18.82 25.24 -16.21
N ASP A 182 18.01 26.06 -16.88
CA ASP A 182 17.13 25.61 -17.95
C ASP A 182 18.00 24.89 -18.99
N ASN A 183 17.99 23.55 -18.99
CA ASN A 183 18.59 22.82 -20.10
C ASN A 183 17.78 21.58 -20.46
N ASP A 184 17.09 21.73 -21.58
CA ASP A 184 16.50 20.74 -22.45
C ASP A 184 17.61 19.92 -23.12
N SER A 185 17.86 18.69 -22.64
CA SER A 185 18.58 17.58 -23.31
C SER A 185 18.61 16.42 -22.31
N GLY A 186 18.06 15.23 -22.54
CA GLY A 186 18.21 14.44 -23.74
C GLY A 186 19.54 13.68 -23.67
N GLY A 187 19.64 12.64 -22.84
CA GLY A 187 20.80 11.73 -22.90
C GLY A 187 21.20 11.06 -21.58
N ASP A 188 21.07 9.74 -21.59
CA ASP A 188 22.15 8.79 -21.29
C ASP A 188 22.29 8.14 -19.91
N ASP A 189 22.52 6.84 -20.05
CA ASP A 189 22.98 5.77 -19.19
C ASP A 189 23.20 6.06 -17.70
N SER A 190 22.41 5.37 -16.90
CA SER A 190 22.72 5.12 -15.49
C SER A 190 22.25 3.72 -15.15
N THR A 191 23.07 2.75 -15.52
CA THR A 191 23.34 1.48 -14.83
C THR A 191 23.60 1.68 -13.33
N LYS A 192 22.59 2.17 -12.59
CA LYS A 192 22.61 2.24 -11.13
C LYS A 192 22.10 0.93 -10.56
N ASP A 193 23.08 0.15 -10.13
CA ASP A 193 23.04 -1.00 -9.25
C ASP A 193 22.09 -0.77 -8.04
N LYS A 194 20.81 -1.12 -8.18
CA LYS A 194 19.74 -0.88 -7.19
C LYS A 194 19.49 -2.08 -6.25
N ARG A 195 20.38 -3.06 -6.19
CA ARG A 195 20.12 -4.33 -5.47
C ARG A 195 20.46 -4.33 -3.98
N THR A 196 21.06 -3.27 -3.41
CA THR A 196 21.51 -3.24 -2.01
C THR A 196 20.63 -2.48 -1.01
N GLU A 197 19.62 -1.72 -1.45
CA GLU A 197 18.92 -0.74 -0.59
C GLU A 197 17.62 -1.18 0.15
N PRO A 198 16.82 -2.20 -0.25
CA PRO A 198 15.58 -2.48 0.49
C PRO A 198 15.82 -3.05 1.89
N ARG A 199 16.98 -3.68 2.11
CA ARG A 199 17.35 -4.27 3.41
C ARG A 199 17.78 -3.22 4.43
N SER A 200 18.34 -2.08 4.01
CA SER A 200 18.74 -1.00 4.93
C SER A 200 17.51 -0.28 5.50
N ILE A 201 16.50 0.00 4.68
CA ILE A 201 15.26 0.66 5.10
C ILE A 201 14.47 -0.20 6.10
N GLN A 202 14.39 -1.52 5.87
CA GLN A 202 13.74 -2.43 6.81
C GLN A 202 14.47 -2.48 8.17
N LYS A 203 15.81 -2.53 8.16
CA LYS A 203 16.63 -2.47 9.38
C LYS A 203 16.43 -1.16 10.14
N LEU A 204 16.43 -0.03 9.44
CA LEU A 204 16.16 1.29 10.04
C LEU A 204 14.75 1.37 10.64
N ARG A 205 13.73 0.84 9.96
CA ARG A 205 12.36 0.79 10.51
C ARG A 205 12.30 -0.07 11.77
N ALA A 206 12.95 -1.24 11.76
CA ALA A 206 13.02 -2.12 12.92
C ALA A 206 13.73 -1.44 14.11
N LEU A 207 14.86 -0.78 13.86
CA LEU A 207 15.59 -0.02 14.87
C LEU A 207 14.76 1.13 15.44
N ARG A 208 14.10 1.94 14.60
CA ARG A 208 13.20 3.01 15.05
C ARG A 208 12.06 2.49 15.92
N MET A 209 11.50 1.33 15.57
CA MET A 209 10.46 0.69 16.38
C MET A 209 10.99 0.16 17.71
N LYS A 210 12.23 -0.33 17.74
CA LYS A 210 12.90 -0.76 18.97
C LYS A 210 13.12 0.43 19.92
N ILE A 211 13.71 1.52 19.43
CA ILE A 211 13.93 2.77 20.18
C ILE A 211 12.61 3.27 20.77
N ARG A 212 11.53 3.33 19.97
CA ARG A 212 10.21 3.76 20.46
C ARG A 212 9.65 2.91 21.60
N ARG A 213 9.91 1.60 21.59
CA ARG A 213 9.46 0.69 22.65
C ARG A 213 10.27 0.88 23.92
N GLU A 214 11.58 1.00 23.79
CA GLU A 214 12.51 1.21 24.91
C GLU A 214 12.22 2.55 25.60
N VAL A 215 12.19 3.65 24.84
CA VAL A 215 11.88 4.99 25.38
C VAL A 215 10.52 5.02 26.08
N ARG A 216 9.50 4.34 25.53
CA ARG A 216 8.18 4.28 26.17
C ARG A 216 8.21 3.49 27.47
N ALA A 217 8.92 2.36 27.50
CA ALA A 217 9.04 1.53 28.70
C ALA A 217 9.81 2.28 29.80
N GLU A 218 10.90 2.95 29.45
CA GLU A 218 11.72 3.74 30.36
C GLU A 218 10.97 4.97 30.89
N ALA A 219 10.30 5.73 30.00
CA ALA A 219 9.49 6.86 30.41
C ALA A 219 8.38 6.44 31.40
N TRP A 220 7.73 5.30 31.16
CA TRP A 220 6.75 4.74 32.10
C TRP A 220 7.36 4.31 33.44
N ALA A 221 8.55 3.71 33.41
CA ALA A 221 9.28 3.26 34.60
C ALA A 221 9.73 4.43 35.49
N ASN A 222 9.99 5.61 34.89
CA ASN A 222 10.47 6.80 35.59
C ASN A 222 9.37 7.84 35.91
N GLU A 223 8.11 7.54 35.58
CA GLU A 223 7.03 8.49 35.80
C GLU A 223 6.58 8.55 37.27
N THR A 224 6.03 9.70 37.68
CA THR A 224 5.52 9.92 39.03
C THR A 224 4.30 9.04 39.35
N GLU A 225 4.08 8.75 40.64
CA GLU A 225 2.93 7.98 41.08
C GLU A 225 1.58 8.62 40.69
N GLU A 226 1.52 9.96 40.65
CA GLU A 226 0.33 10.69 40.23
C GLU A 226 -0.08 10.35 38.80
N VAL A 227 0.87 10.38 37.86
CA VAL A 227 0.61 10.05 36.45
C VAL A 227 0.25 8.57 36.31
N ARG A 228 0.92 7.68 37.07
CA ARG A 228 0.56 6.26 37.09
C ARG A 228 -0.87 6.04 37.56
N CYS A 229 -1.30 6.78 38.59
CA CYS A 229 -2.67 6.76 39.09
C CYS A 229 -3.67 7.25 38.03
N GLN A 230 -3.35 8.32 37.31
CA GLN A 230 -4.18 8.81 36.20
C GLN A 230 -4.34 7.77 35.08
N VAL A 231 -3.26 7.10 34.67
CA VAL A 231 -3.29 6.05 33.65
C VAL A 231 -4.12 4.85 34.12
N LYS A 232 -3.97 4.41 35.37
CA LYS A 232 -4.80 3.35 35.95
C LYS A 232 -6.28 3.73 35.99
N LYS A 233 -6.59 4.98 36.35
CA LYS A 233 -7.97 5.50 36.34
C LYS A 233 -8.56 5.51 34.93
N ALA A 234 -7.76 5.86 33.92
CA ALA A 234 -8.18 5.81 32.52
C ALA A 234 -8.45 4.37 32.04
N ILE A 235 -7.60 3.41 32.43
CA ILE A 235 -7.82 1.98 32.11
C ILE A 235 -9.08 1.44 32.79
N MET A 236 -9.32 1.80 34.05
CA MET A 236 -10.52 1.41 34.76
C MET A 236 -11.78 1.93 34.05
N ARG A 237 -11.77 3.20 33.63
CA ARG A 237 -12.87 3.77 32.84
C ARG A 237 -13.06 3.03 31.51
N GLU A 238 -11.99 2.75 30.77
CA GLU A 238 -12.09 1.99 29.52
C GLU A 238 -12.67 0.58 29.75
N ARG A 239 -12.28 -0.07 30.86
CA ARG A 239 -12.80 -1.38 31.23
C ARG A 239 -14.29 -1.34 31.58
N GLU A 240 -14.73 -0.27 32.25
CA GLU A 240 -16.15 -0.02 32.53
C GLU A 240 -16.92 0.20 31.22
N GLU A 241 -16.43 1.06 30.31
CA GLU A 241 -17.03 1.30 29.00
C GLU A 241 -17.15 0.01 28.16
N ILE A 242 -16.09 -0.81 28.12
CA ILE A 242 -16.12 -2.12 27.45
C ILE A 242 -17.12 -3.06 28.16
N GLY A 243 -17.21 -2.98 29.48
CA GLY A 243 -18.15 -3.76 30.30
C GLY A 243 -19.61 -3.40 30.01
N GLU A 244 -19.93 -2.11 29.91
CA GLU A 244 -21.26 -1.59 29.58
C GLU A 244 -21.70 -2.05 28.19
N ILE A 245 -20.82 -1.88 27.18
CA ILE A 245 -21.09 -2.32 25.80
C ILE A 245 -21.36 -3.84 25.74
N ASN A 246 -20.56 -4.66 26.45
CA ASN A 246 -20.76 -6.11 26.45
C ASN A 246 -21.96 -6.55 27.32
N GLY A 247 -22.27 -5.81 28.39
CA GLY A 247 -23.34 -6.12 29.34
C GLY A 247 -24.73 -5.84 28.80
N GLU A 248 -24.90 -4.79 28.00
CA GLU A 248 -26.15 -4.48 27.33
C GLU A 248 -26.51 -5.51 26.24
N GLU A 249 -25.53 -6.01 25.48
CA GLU A 249 -25.76 -7.03 24.44
C GLU A 249 -26.03 -8.44 25.00
N GLY A 250 -25.45 -8.77 26.17
CA GLY A 250 -25.58 -10.09 26.79
C GLY A 250 -27.00 -10.48 27.23
N LYS A 251 -27.91 -9.51 27.40
CA LYS A 251 -29.30 -9.77 27.79
C LYS A 251 -30.26 -9.96 26.61
N VAL A 252 -29.91 -9.51 25.40
CA VAL A 252 -30.84 -9.50 24.25
C VAL A 252 -30.55 -10.64 23.25
N GLY A 253 -29.39 -11.30 23.34
CA GLY A 253 -28.88 -12.15 22.26
C GLY A 253 -29.23 -13.64 22.27
N LEU A 254 -29.83 -14.23 23.30
CA LEU A 254 -29.92 -15.70 23.39
C LEU A 254 -31.08 -16.29 24.19
N GLU A 255 -32.09 -15.50 24.57
CA GLU A 255 -33.37 -16.11 24.93
C GLU A 255 -34.06 -16.57 23.65
N ARG A 256 -33.77 -17.83 23.24
CA ARG A 256 -34.58 -18.52 22.24
C ARG A 256 -36.02 -18.49 22.75
N SER A 257 -36.90 -17.83 22.01
CA SER A 257 -38.34 -17.87 22.29
C SER A 257 -38.76 -19.33 22.51
N PRO A 258 -39.51 -19.65 23.60
CA PRO A 258 -39.91 -21.02 23.91
C PRO A 258 -40.66 -21.70 22.74
N ALA A 259 -41.32 -20.92 21.88
CA ALA A 259 -41.97 -21.42 20.66
C ALA A 259 -41.01 -22.10 19.66
N SER A 260 -39.70 -21.84 19.74
CA SER A 260 -38.68 -22.45 18.88
C SER A 260 -38.07 -23.74 19.46
N ARG A 261 -38.60 -24.26 20.58
CA ARG A 261 -38.21 -25.55 21.17
C ARG A 261 -39.22 -26.69 20.93
N GLU A 262 -40.40 -26.42 20.38
CA GLU A 262 -41.49 -27.41 20.23
C GLU A 262 -41.71 -27.93 18.79
N LEU A 263 -40.76 -27.70 17.87
CA LEU A 263 -40.73 -28.29 16.52
C LEU A 263 -39.51 -29.19 16.37
#